data_AF-I5B5I8-F1
#
_entry.id   AF-I5B5I8-F1
#
_cell.length_a   1.000
_cell.length_b   1.000
_cell.length_c   1.000
_cell.angle_alpha   90.00
_cell.angle_beta   90.00
_cell.angle_gamma   90.00
#
_symmetry.space_group_name_H-M   'P 1'
#
loop_
_entity.id
_entity.type
_entity.pdbx_description
1 polymer ?
#
loop_
_entity_poly.entity_id
_entity_poly.type
_entity_poly.pdbx_seq_one_letter_code
_entity_poly.pdbx_strand_id
1 'polypeptide(L)'
;MIQNPIFEQFVNFGLTALVGFALGLERDMAGSENPHAGTRDFILIALIGSVSGYLSQFFQSPWIILGGFLGILSFLLSGYWINRKRDAGITTEIAVILTFFLGVLIVIGFKEMAIAIAIVVLVILSQKKAIQSFTKEIQLFELQAGIKFLIITFIILPVFPNQPLSDYMKTTFGTVHAYDESSSELCIRMDHIPSFASGDVVLLYKSSGEQLGPFTVKSHKGNVITGKFKKEGETLPLEGETLEKNIDILWLYNILKALNPYKIWLIVVLVSFISLVGYIAVKILGPGAGIGLTGFIGGLASSTVTTVSFAKRSLESPAFNRSFAVAILLASSIMFPRLLLEIAIVNYEMMKNIVLPMVIMGTTGILLALYFSLKRNKESAENKALMKLENPFCLKSAITFGIIFSAILILTRLATIYFGDRWLPLVSIISGLVDVDAIAFSLSDAQKAGIVSLDWASLNLVIGAISNTLVKLFYVFTLGSRKLFRQLAISFIIVCISGMITAAFYYIT
;
A
#
# COMPACT_ATOMS: atom_id res chain seq x y z
N MET A 1 -43.44 -8.21 -10.15
CA MET A 1 -43.48 -7.34 -11.35
C MET A 1 -43.03 -8.17 -12.53
N ILE A 2 -43.93 -8.41 -13.49
CA ILE A 2 -43.64 -9.21 -14.69
C ILE A 2 -42.68 -8.39 -15.56
N GLN A 3 -41.40 -8.78 -15.63
CA GLN A 3 -40.43 -8.17 -16.55
C GLN A 3 -40.89 -8.50 -17.98
N ASN A 4 -41.43 -7.50 -18.68
CA ASN A 4 -41.75 -7.63 -20.09
C ASN A 4 -40.41 -7.67 -20.87
N PRO A 5 -40.07 -8.77 -21.56
CA PRO A 5 -38.78 -8.92 -22.23
C PRO A 5 -38.55 -7.84 -23.31
N ILE A 6 -39.63 -7.33 -23.93
CA ILE A 6 -39.56 -6.24 -24.91
C ILE A 6 -39.15 -4.93 -24.22
N PHE A 7 -39.69 -4.67 -23.03
CA PHE A 7 -39.35 -3.48 -22.26
C PHE A 7 -37.87 -3.49 -21.83
N GLU A 8 -37.36 -4.65 -21.41
CA GLU A 8 -35.95 -4.81 -21.05
C GLU A 8 -35.01 -4.58 -22.24
N GLN A 9 -35.35 -5.11 -23.43
CA GLN A 9 -34.59 -4.84 -24.64
C GLN A 9 -34.62 -3.36 -25.02
N PHE A 10 -35.77 -2.71 -24.93
CA PHE A 10 -35.90 -1.27 -25.19
C PHE A 10 -35.02 -0.44 -24.24
N VAL A 11 -35.00 -0.79 -22.95
CA VAL A 11 -34.11 -0.17 -21.96
C VAL A 11 -32.64 -0.38 -22.32
N ASN A 12 -32.24 -1.59 -22.75
CA ASN A 12 -30.86 -1.90 -23.12
C ASN A 12 -30.39 -1.10 -24.36
N PHE A 13 -31.23 -0.98 -25.40
CA PHE A 13 -30.92 -0.14 -26.56
C PHE A 13 -30.89 1.35 -26.20
N GLY A 14 -31.80 1.83 -25.35
CA GLY A 14 -31.78 3.20 -24.85
C GLY A 14 -30.50 3.51 -24.05
N LEU A 15 -30.09 2.59 -23.19
CA LEU A 15 -28.87 2.71 -22.39
C LEU A 15 -27.61 2.69 -23.25
N THR A 16 -27.60 1.86 -24.29
CA THR A 16 -26.55 1.84 -25.32
C THR A 16 -26.40 3.20 -25.99
N ALA A 17 -27.53 3.79 -26.42
CA ALA A 17 -27.52 5.10 -27.07
C ALA A 17 -27.00 6.20 -26.12
N LEU A 18 -27.36 6.15 -24.83
CA LEU A 18 -26.84 7.08 -23.82
C LEU A 18 -25.33 6.94 -23.61
N VAL A 19 -24.80 5.71 -23.57
CA VAL A 19 -23.35 5.46 -23.47
C VAL A 19 -22.62 5.99 -24.69
N GLY A 20 -23.12 5.69 -25.90
CA GLY A 20 -22.55 6.21 -27.15
C GLY A 20 -22.61 7.73 -27.22
N PHE A 21 -23.72 8.33 -26.78
CA PHE A 21 -23.88 9.78 -26.72
C PHE A 21 -22.88 10.44 -25.76
N ALA A 22 -22.71 9.91 -24.55
CA ALA A 22 -21.78 10.45 -23.57
C ALA A 22 -20.33 10.44 -24.07
N LEU A 23 -19.88 9.32 -24.63
CA LEU A 23 -18.53 9.20 -25.21
C LEU A 23 -18.35 10.09 -26.43
N GLY A 24 -19.37 10.19 -27.27
CA GLY A 24 -19.38 11.05 -28.43
C GLY A 24 -19.37 12.55 -28.09
N LEU A 25 -20.08 12.97 -27.03
CA LEU A 25 -20.09 14.36 -26.57
C LEU A 25 -18.72 14.81 -26.12
N GLU A 26 -18.03 13.98 -25.32
CA GLU A 26 -16.66 14.27 -24.91
C GLU A 26 -15.74 14.38 -26.12
N ARG A 27 -15.92 13.52 -27.13
CA ARG A 27 -15.12 13.59 -28.35
C ARG A 27 -15.33 14.88 -29.14
N ASP A 28 -16.57 15.34 -29.27
CA ASP A 28 -16.93 16.60 -29.94
C ASP A 28 -16.40 17.81 -29.15
N MET A 29 -16.54 17.80 -27.82
CA MET A 29 -16.08 18.89 -26.93
C MET A 29 -14.55 18.97 -26.81
N ALA A 30 -13.83 17.86 -26.98
CA ALA A 30 -12.37 17.81 -26.95
C ALA A 30 -11.68 18.59 -28.09
N GLY A 31 -12.45 19.17 -29.03
CA GLY A 31 -11.98 20.23 -29.92
C GLY A 31 -10.89 19.79 -30.89
N SER A 32 -10.99 18.60 -31.47
CA SER A 32 -10.18 18.30 -32.66
C SER A 32 -10.81 18.99 -33.85
N GLU A 33 -10.06 19.88 -34.52
CA GLU A 33 -10.49 20.65 -35.71
C GLU A 33 -11.05 19.79 -36.86
N ASN A 34 -10.93 18.46 -36.80
CA ASN A 34 -11.59 17.51 -37.71
C ASN A 34 -11.80 16.12 -37.03
N PRO A 35 -12.95 15.84 -36.39
CA PRO A 35 -13.25 14.49 -35.88
C PRO A 35 -13.63 13.56 -37.05
N HIS A 36 -13.06 12.35 -37.09
CA HIS A 36 -13.52 11.29 -38.02
C HIS A 36 -14.86 10.66 -37.57
N ALA A 37 -15.26 10.88 -36.31
CA ALA A 37 -16.48 10.37 -35.72
C ALA A 37 -16.97 11.37 -34.66
N GLY A 38 -18.17 11.91 -34.83
CA GLY A 38 -18.82 12.82 -33.88
C GLY A 38 -19.79 12.11 -32.93
N THR A 39 -20.53 12.86 -32.13
CA THR A 39 -21.59 12.36 -31.21
C THR A 39 -22.50 11.31 -31.84
N ARG A 40 -22.96 11.56 -33.06
CA ARG A 40 -23.87 10.67 -33.79
C ARG A 40 -23.21 9.34 -34.16
N ASP A 41 -21.93 9.37 -34.53
CA ASP A 41 -21.20 8.17 -34.95
C ASP A 41 -20.99 7.24 -33.75
N PHE A 42 -20.66 7.77 -32.58
CA PHE A 42 -20.53 6.97 -31.36
C PHE A 42 -21.86 6.34 -30.92
N ILE A 43 -22.99 7.05 -31.06
CA ILE A 43 -24.32 6.47 -30.81
C ILE A 43 -24.56 5.28 -31.76
N LEU A 44 -24.32 5.49 -33.07
CA LEU A 44 -24.55 4.46 -34.08
C LEU A 44 -23.64 3.25 -33.89
N ILE A 45 -22.37 3.46 -33.55
CA ILE A 45 -21.39 2.39 -33.30
C ILE A 45 -21.79 1.56 -32.08
N ALA A 46 -22.23 2.22 -30.98
CA ALA A 46 -22.73 1.53 -29.81
C ALA A 46 -23.97 0.68 -30.16
N LEU A 47 -24.91 1.25 -30.93
CA LEU A 47 -26.11 0.55 -31.38
C LEU A 47 -25.79 -0.63 -32.30
N ILE A 48 -24.83 -0.50 -33.21
CA ILE A 48 -24.35 -1.62 -34.04
C ILE A 48 -23.79 -2.74 -33.17
N GLY A 49 -23.07 -2.40 -32.10
CA GLY A 49 -22.63 -3.34 -31.06
C GLY A 49 -23.80 -4.08 -30.40
N SER A 50 -24.78 -3.33 -29.89
CA SER A 50 -25.95 -3.90 -29.24
C SER A 50 -26.80 -4.76 -30.17
N VAL A 51 -26.98 -4.35 -31.43
CA VAL A 51 -27.66 -5.15 -32.45
C VAL A 51 -26.87 -6.44 -32.74
N SER A 52 -25.56 -6.36 -32.85
CA SER A 52 -24.71 -7.53 -33.08
C SER A 52 -24.77 -8.51 -31.88
N GLY A 53 -24.76 -8.01 -30.65
CA GLY A 53 -24.93 -8.80 -29.44
C GLY A 53 -26.31 -9.45 -29.35
N TYR A 54 -27.37 -8.70 -29.68
CA TYR A 54 -28.74 -9.21 -29.71
C TYR A 54 -28.91 -10.33 -30.73
N LEU A 55 -28.45 -10.11 -31.97
CA LEU A 55 -28.50 -11.10 -33.04
C LEU A 55 -27.64 -12.34 -32.72
N SER A 56 -26.50 -12.14 -32.05
CA SER A 56 -25.67 -13.25 -31.58
C SER A 56 -26.38 -14.15 -30.58
N GLN A 57 -27.18 -13.59 -29.67
CA GLN A 57 -28.02 -14.37 -28.76
C GLN A 57 -29.18 -15.04 -29.50
N PHE A 58 -29.83 -14.32 -30.42
CA PHE A 58 -30.97 -14.81 -31.17
C PHE A 58 -30.62 -16.01 -32.07
N PHE A 59 -29.52 -15.92 -32.81
CA PHE A 59 -29.04 -16.98 -33.70
C PHE A 59 -28.07 -17.96 -33.04
N GLN A 60 -27.79 -17.80 -31.73
CA GLN A 60 -26.82 -18.59 -30.98
C GLN A 60 -25.43 -18.70 -31.67
N SER A 61 -25.02 -17.63 -32.35
CA SER A 61 -23.81 -17.61 -33.17
C SER A 61 -22.90 -16.43 -32.78
N PRO A 62 -21.75 -16.69 -32.13
CA PRO A 62 -20.79 -15.64 -31.75
C PRO A 62 -20.17 -14.91 -32.95
N TRP A 63 -20.20 -15.52 -34.13
CA TRP A 63 -19.62 -14.96 -35.37
C TRP A 63 -20.29 -13.66 -35.82
N ILE A 64 -21.53 -13.39 -35.39
CA ILE A 64 -22.25 -12.17 -35.74
C ILE A 64 -21.60 -10.94 -35.09
N ILE A 65 -21.11 -11.08 -33.85
CA ILE A 65 -20.35 -10.01 -33.17
C ILE A 65 -19.05 -9.73 -33.93
N LEU A 66 -18.35 -10.78 -34.38
CA LEU A 66 -17.14 -10.65 -35.17
C LEU A 66 -17.41 -9.95 -36.51
N GLY A 67 -18.52 -10.30 -37.18
CA GLY A 67 -18.94 -9.65 -38.43
C GLY A 67 -19.22 -8.15 -38.25
N GLY A 68 -19.98 -7.79 -37.20
CA GLY A 68 -20.22 -6.38 -36.85
C GLY A 68 -18.95 -5.61 -36.54
N PHE A 69 -18.03 -6.24 -35.79
CA PHE A 69 -16.73 -5.67 -35.46
C PHE A 69 -15.86 -5.43 -36.71
N LEU A 70 -15.75 -6.43 -37.60
CA LEU A 70 -15.00 -6.32 -38.86
C LEU A 70 -15.59 -5.24 -39.77
N GLY A 71 -16.91 -5.06 -39.78
CA GLY A 71 -17.57 -3.97 -40.50
C GLY A 71 -17.11 -2.59 -40.02
N ILE A 72 -17.10 -2.36 -38.70
CA ILE A 72 -16.61 -1.11 -38.11
C ILE A 72 -15.11 -0.92 -38.35
N LEU A 73 -14.32 -1.99 -38.21
CA LEU A 73 -12.88 -1.95 -38.48
C LEU A 73 -12.59 -1.57 -39.93
N SER A 74 -13.33 -2.15 -40.88
CA SER A 74 -13.22 -1.81 -42.30
C SER A 74 -13.60 -0.36 -42.58
N PHE A 75 -14.64 0.16 -41.91
CA PHE A 75 -15.04 1.56 -42.03
C PHE A 75 -13.96 2.52 -41.52
N LEU A 76 -13.36 2.21 -40.35
CA LEU A 76 -12.23 2.96 -39.80
C LEU A 76 -11.00 2.95 -40.71
N LEU A 77 -10.63 1.76 -41.22
CA LEU A 77 -9.48 1.60 -42.12
C LEU A 77 -9.68 2.33 -43.45
N SER A 78 -10.90 2.32 -43.99
CA SER A 78 -11.26 3.09 -45.20
C SER A 78 -11.09 4.59 -44.98
N GLY A 79 -11.58 5.11 -43.85
CA GLY A 79 -11.37 6.52 -43.47
C GLY A 79 -9.89 6.89 -43.35
N TYR A 80 -9.08 6.00 -42.78
CA TYR A 80 -7.63 6.20 -42.64
C TYR A 80 -6.91 6.22 -44.00
N TRP A 81 -7.28 5.31 -44.92
CA TRP A 81 -6.68 5.22 -46.25
C TRP A 81 -6.96 6.44 -47.11
N ILE A 82 -8.18 6.98 -47.04
CA ILE A 82 -8.61 8.13 -47.86
C ILE A 82 -7.93 9.43 -47.40
N ASN A 83 -7.56 9.55 -46.11
CA ASN A 83 -7.11 10.82 -45.51
C ASN A 83 -5.76 10.72 -44.78
N ARG A 84 -4.75 10.19 -45.46
CA ARG A 84 -3.39 9.88 -44.95
C ARG A 84 -2.58 11.07 -44.40
N LYS A 85 -3.03 12.32 -44.54
CA LYS A 85 -2.32 13.56 -44.12
C LYS A 85 -2.78 14.15 -42.79
N ARG A 86 -3.74 13.52 -42.10
CA ARG A 86 -4.29 14.04 -40.84
C ARG A 86 -3.82 13.15 -39.69
N ASP A 87 -3.24 13.76 -38.65
CA ASP A 87 -2.87 13.08 -37.40
C ASP A 87 -4.12 12.58 -36.68
N ALA A 88 -4.62 11.42 -37.11
CA ALA A 88 -5.62 10.67 -36.37
C ALA A 88 -4.95 10.12 -35.10
N GLY A 89 -5.35 10.62 -33.94
CA GLY A 89 -4.81 10.17 -32.67
C GLY A 89 -5.39 8.80 -32.31
N ILE A 90 -4.52 7.79 -32.20
CA ILE A 90 -4.76 6.36 -31.87
C ILE A 90 -5.86 6.14 -30.80
N THR A 91 -5.99 7.06 -29.84
CA THR A 91 -7.00 6.97 -28.79
C THR A 91 -8.44 7.09 -29.28
N THR A 92 -8.65 7.70 -30.46
CA THR A 92 -9.98 7.82 -31.08
C THR A 92 -10.43 6.51 -31.67
N GLU A 93 -9.53 5.82 -32.40
CA GLU A 93 -9.81 4.51 -32.96
C GLU A 93 -10.08 3.50 -31.84
N ILE A 94 -9.30 3.54 -30.76
CA ILE A 94 -9.52 2.71 -29.57
C ILE A 94 -10.90 3.02 -28.94
N ALA A 95 -11.27 4.30 -28.79
CA ALA A 95 -12.57 4.68 -28.22
C ALA A 95 -13.75 4.17 -29.06
N VAL A 96 -13.64 4.21 -30.38
CA VAL A 96 -14.65 3.66 -31.30
C VAL A 96 -14.79 2.14 -31.11
N ILE A 97 -13.67 1.42 -31.06
CA ILE A 97 -13.65 -0.03 -30.83
C ILE A 97 -14.31 -0.38 -29.49
N LEU A 98 -13.93 0.34 -28.42
CA LEU A 98 -14.52 0.13 -27.09
C LEU A 98 -16.02 0.43 -27.09
N THR A 99 -16.47 1.47 -27.79
CA THR A 99 -17.88 1.85 -27.88
C THR A 99 -18.74 0.73 -28.47
N PHE A 100 -18.23 0.02 -29.49
CA PHE A 100 -18.90 -1.16 -30.04
C PHE A 100 -19.05 -2.27 -28.98
N PHE A 101 -17.96 -2.64 -28.30
CA PHE A 101 -17.99 -3.71 -27.30
C PHE A 101 -18.84 -3.35 -26.08
N LEU A 102 -18.91 -2.07 -25.70
CA LEU A 102 -19.82 -1.59 -24.65
C LEU A 102 -21.28 -1.85 -25.01
N GLY A 103 -21.68 -1.59 -26.27
CA GLY A 103 -23.02 -1.96 -26.76
C GLY A 103 -23.29 -3.46 -26.66
N VAL A 104 -22.33 -4.28 -27.11
CA VAL A 104 -22.42 -5.75 -27.01
C VAL A 104 -22.64 -6.19 -25.54
N LEU A 105 -21.86 -5.66 -24.59
CA LEU A 105 -21.94 -6.04 -23.17
C LEU A 105 -23.28 -5.70 -22.51
N ILE A 106 -23.91 -4.58 -22.90
CA ILE A 106 -25.21 -4.15 -22.36
C ILE A 106 -26.29 -5.19 -22.69
N VAL A 107 -26.28 -5.73 -23.91
CA VAL A 107 -27.26 -6.71 -24.37
C VAL A 107 -26.94 -8.14 -23.89
N ILE A 108 -25.65 -8.48 -23.72
CA ILE A 108 -25.24 -9.81 -23.22
C ILE A 108 -25.56 -10.00 -21.71
N GLY A 109 -25.97 -8.95 -21.01
CA GLY A 109 -26.42 -9.00 -19.62
C GLY A 109 -25.41 -8.47 -18.61
N PHE A 110 -24.28 -7.91 -19.06
CA PHE A 110 -23.25 -7.29 -18.21
C PHE A 110 -23.37 -5.76 -18.18
N LYS A 111 -24.61 -5.24 -18.06
CA LYS A 111 -24.89 -3.80 -18.17
C LYS A 111 -24.21 -2.97 -17.08
N GLU A 112 -24.11 -3.46 -15.85
CA GLU A 112 -23.43 -2.76 -14.75
C GLU A 112 -21.94 -2.57 -15.06
N MET A 113 -21.29 -3.60 -15.61
CA MET A 113 -19.88 -3.55 -16.01
C MET A 113 -19.67 -2.66 -17.23
N ALA A 114 -20.58 -2.69 -18.21
CA ALA A 114 -20.53 -1.81 -19.38
C ALA A 114 -20.64 -0.33 -18.97
N ILE A 115 -21.55 0.02 -18.07
CA ILE A 115 -21.70 1.40 -17.57
C ILE A 115 -20.44 1.82 -16.82
N ALA A 116 -19.89 0.97 -15.96
CA ALA A 116 -18.66 1.27 -15.22
C ALA A 116 -17.48 1.53 -16.18
N ILE A 117 -17.29 0.68 -17.18
CA ILE A 117 -16.23 0.85 -18.20
C ILE A 117 -16.48 2.12 -19.02
N ALA A 118 -17.73 2.41 -19.42
CA ALA A 118 -18.07 3.62 -20.16
C ALA A 118 -17.73 4.90 -19.38
N ILE A 119 -18.02 4.93 -18.07
CA ILE A 119 -17.67 6.05 -17.20
C ILE A 119 -16.14 6.21 -17.10
N VAL A 120 -15.40 5.11 -16.94
CA VAL A 120 -13.93 5.15 -16.89
C VAL A 120 -13.35 5.68 -18.20
N VAL A 121 -13.83 5.18 -19.35
CA VAL A 121 -13.41 5.66 -20.67
C VAL A 121 -13.74 7.15 -20.84
N LEU A 122 -14.93 7.58 -20.44
CA LEU A 122 -15.34 8.99 -20.48
C LEU A 122 -14.39 9.88 -19.65
N VAL A 123 -14.07 9.48 -18.43
CA VAL A 123 -13.13 10.22 -17.56
C VAL A 123 -11.74 10.30 -18.20
N ILE A 124 -11.23 9.19 -18.76
CA ILE A 124 -9.92 9.16 -19.41
C ILE A 124 -9.90 10.11 -20.62
N LEU A 125 -10.94 10.07 -21.45
CA LEU A 125 -11.04 10.94 -22.63
C LEU A 125 -11.18 12.42 -22.24
N SER A 126 -11.95 12.71 -21.19
CA SER A 126 -12.16 14.07 -20.67
C SER A 126 -10.90 14.71 -20.12
N GLN A 127 -10.01 13.91 -19.53
CA GLN A 127 -8.76 14.41 -18.96
C GLN A 127 -7.62 14.54 -19.97
N LYS A 128 -7.87 14.43 -21.29
CA LYS A 128 -6.82 14.48 -22.33
C LYS A 128 -5.86 15.68 -22.20
N LYS A 129 -6.38 16.89 -22.00
CA LYS A 129 -5.56 18.10 -21.87
C LYS A 129 -4.69 18.08 -20.61
N ALA A 130 -5.25 17.61 -19.49
CA ALA A 130 -4.53 17.43 -18.24
C ALA A 130 -3.41 16.38 -18.37
N ILE A 131 -3.70 15.24 -19.01
CA ILE A 131 -2.74 14.17 -19.26
C ILE A 131 -1.58 14.67 -20.15
N GLN A 132 -1.88 15.44 -21.20
CA GLN A 132 -0.86 16.01 -22.09
C GLN A 132 0.01 17.06 -21.40
N SER A 133 -0.59 17.95 -20.59
CA SER A 133 0.16 18.92 -19.80
C SER A 133 1.06 18.23 -18.77
N PHE A 134 0.52 17.24 -18.06
CA PHE A 134 1.25 16.46 -17.07
C PHE A 134 2.44 15.73 -17.71
N THR A 135 2.26 15.17 -18.90
CA THR A 135 3.33 14.48 -19.65
C THR A 135 4.47 15.43 -20.05
N LYS A 136 4.18 16.68 -20.41
CA LYS A 136 5.21 17.68 -20.75
C LYS A 136 6.05 18.10 -19.54
N GLU A 137 5.49 18.02 -18.34
CA GLU A 137 6.17 18.38 -17.11
C GLU A 137 6.88 17.18 -16.44
N ILE A 138 6.62 15.94 -16.86
CA ILE A 138 7.25 14.74 -16.28
C ILE A 138 8.70 14.63 -16.70
N GLN A 139 9.59 14.66 -15.70
CA GLN A 139 11.00 14.36 -15.91
C GLN A 139 11.19 12.84 -16.04
N LEU A 140 12.20 12.40 -16.80
CA LEU A 140 12.46 10.97 -17.05
C LEU A 140 12.61 10.14 -15.76
N PHE A 141 13.21 10.71 -14.71
CA PHE A 141 13.36 10.01 -13.44
C PHE A 141 12.03 9.82 -12.71
N GLU A 142 11.05 10.71 -12.89
CA GLU A 142 9.70 10.60 -12.31
C GLU A 142 8.92 9.49 -13.01
N LEU A 143 9.04 9.40 -14.34
CA LEU A 143 8.46 8.29 -15.10
C LEU A 143 9.06 6.96 -14.65
N GLN A 144 10.39 6.90 -14.48
CA GLN A 144 11.06 5.71 -13.95
C GLN A 144 10.60 5.37 -12.53
N ALA A 145 10.37 6.37 -11.67
CA ALA A 145 9.83 6.17 -10.33
C ALA A 145 8.43 5.57 -10.36
N GLY A 146 7.53 6.12 -11.19
CA GLY A 146 6.18 5.61 -11.38
C GLY A 146 6.16 4.17 -11.92
N ILE A 147 6.97 3.89 -12.95
CA ILE A 147 7.12 2.54 -13.50
C ILE A 147 7.64 1.57 -12.44
N LYS A 148 8.67 1.95 -11.67
CA LYS A 148 9.20 1.11 -10.57
C LYS A 148 8.14 0.87 -9.51
N PHE A 149 7.36 1.87 -9.12
CA PHE A 149 6.25 1.69 -8.18
C PHE A 149 5.23 0.68 -8.72
N LEU A 150 4.80 0.81 -9.98
CA LEU A 150 3.89 -0.15 -10.61
C LEU A 150 4.45 -1.57 -10.63
N ILE A 151 5.75 -1.75 -10.91
CA ILE A 151 6.40 -3.06 -10.87
C ILE A 151 6.37 -3.62 -9.44
N ILE A 152 6.78 -2.83 -8.43
CA ILE A 152 6.79 -3.25 -7.02
C ILE A 152 5.38 -3.66 -6.55
N THR A 153 4.34 -2.92 -6.95
CA THR A 153 2.96 -3.11 -6.49
C THR A 153 2.17 -4.16 -7.27
N PHE A 154 2.24 -4.16 -8.61
CA PHE A 154 1.40 -5.03 -9.45
C PHE A 154 2.11 -6.28 -9.94
N ILE A 155 3.44 -6.32 -9.92
CA ILE A 155 4.22 -7.48 -10.35
C ILE A 155 4.85 -8.18 -9.16
N ILE A 156 5.58 -7.45 -8.31
CA ILE A 156 6.35 -8.06 -7.23
C ILE A 156 5.46 -8.43 -6.03
N LEU A 157 4.59 -7.51 -5.55
CA LEU A 157 3.75 -7.78 -4.38
C LEU A 157 2.87 -9.04 -4.52
N PRO A 158 2.16 -9.28 -5.64
CA PRO A 158 1.30 -10.47 -5.77
C PRO A 158 2.08 -11.78 -5.84
N VAL A 159 3.37 -11.74 -6.17
CA VAL A 159 4.24 -12.92 -6.20
C VAL A 159 4.66 -13.35 -4.79
N PHE A 160 4.66 -12.44 -3.82
CA PHE A 160 5.06 -12.78 -2.46
C PHE A 160 4.01 -13.64 -1.74
N PRO A 161 4.44 -14.73 -1.08
CA PRO A 161 3.53 -15.57 -0.31
C PRO A 161 2.96 -14.84 0.90
N ASN A 162 1.65 -14.99 1.14
CA ASN A 162 0.95 -14.41 2.28
C ASN A 162 0.95 -15.34 3.51
N GLN A 163 2.08 -15.98 3.79
CA GLN A 163 2.30 -16.82 4.97
C GLN A 163 3.68 -16.52 5.58
N PRO A 164 3.87 -16.74 6.89
CA PRO A 164 5.18 -16.66 7.51
C PRO A 164 6.20 -17.60 6.85
N LEU A 165 7.47 -17.21 6.82
CA LEU A 165 8.55 -18.06 6.30
C LEU A 165 8.71 -19.38 7.07
N SER A 166 8.24 -19.45 8.33
CA SER A 166 8.28 -20.68 9.13
C SER A 166 7.51 -21.82 8.48
N ASP A 167 6.44 -21.52 7.76
CA ASP A 167 5.51 -22.52 7.25
C ASP A 167 6.07 -23.20 5.99
N TYR A 168 7.10 -22.60 5.37
CA TYR A 168 7.81 -23.13 4.21
C TYR A 168 9.00 -24.02 4.57
N MET A 169 9.52 -23.88 5.79
CA MET A 169 10.66 -24.70 6.24
C MET A 169 10.17 -25.72 7.26
N LYS A 170 9.76 -26.89 6.76
CA LYS A 170 9.37 -28.05 7.55
C LYS A 170 10.44 -29.13 7.47
N THR A 171 10.52 -29.96 8.50
CA THR A 171 11.39 -31.14 8.55
C THR A 171 10.55 -32.39 8.69
N THR A 172 11.01 -33.48 8.09
CA THR A 172 10.40 -34.80 8.27
C THR A 172 10.42 -35.17 9.76
N PHE A 173 9.27 -35.58 10.29
CA PHE A 173 9.09 -36.00 11.67
C PHE A 173 9.14 -37.52 11.80
N GLY A 174 8.43 -38.22 10.90
CA GLY A 174 8.36 -39.67 10.88
C GLY A 174 7.13 -40.18 10.14
N THR A 175 6.95 -41.50 10.09
CA THR A 175 5.82 -42.16 9.43
C THR A 175 4.75 -42.58 10.42
N VAL A 176 3.48 -42.41 10.05
CA VAL A 176 2.34 -42.92 10.83
C VAL A 176 2.42 -44.44 10.90
N HIS A 177 2.48 -44.98 12.11
CA HIS A 177 2.49 -46.43 12.34
C HIS A 177 1.09 -46.98 12.63
N ALA A 178 0.27 -46.23 13.38
CA ALA A 178 -1.12 -46.58 13.64
C ALA A 178 -1.86 -45.34 14.16
N TYR A 179 -3.15 -45.22 13.86
CA TYR A 179 -4.03 -44.21 14.45
C TYR A 179 -5.30 -44.89 14.95
N ASP A 180 -5.62 -44.71 16.23
CA ASP A 180 -6.86 -45.18 16.83
C ASP A 180 -7.83 -43.99 17.00
N GLU A 181 -8.89 -43.97 16.17
CA GLU A 181 -9.94 -42.95 16.22
C GLU A 181 -10.70 -42.93 17.55
N SER A 182 -10.84 -44.07 18.23
CA SER A 182 -11.67 -44.18 19.44
C SER A 182 -10.99 -43.54 20.65
N SER A 183 -9.66 -43.66 20.72
CA SER A 183 -8.84 -43.10 21.80
C SER A 183 -8.12 -41.80 21.41
N SER A 184 -8.22 -41.40 20.14
CA SER A 184 -7.42 -40.33 19.53
C SER A 184 -5.91 -40.51 19.75
N GLU A 185 -5.44 -41.75 19.89
CA GLU A 185 -4.02 -42.06 20.03
C GLU A 185 -3.37 -42.28 18.67
N LEU A 186 -2.28 -41.55 18.43
CA LEU A 186 -1.48 -41.63 17.21
C LEU A 186 -0.10 -42.20 17.57
N CYS A 187 0.30 -43.23 16.83
CA CYS A 187 1.59 -43.88 16.94
C CYS A 187 2.43 -43.48 15.73
N ILE A 188 3.59 -42.87 15.95
CA ILE A 188 4.48 -42.38 14.90
C ILE A 188 5.84 -43.03 15.06
N ARG A 189 6.37 -43.57 13.96
CA ARG A 189 7.75 -44.07 13.89
C ARG A 189 8.63 -42.93 13.39
N MET A 190 9.56 -42.49 14.23
CA MET A 190 10.46 -41.37 13.97
C MET A 190 11.71 -41.83 13.19
N ASP A 191 12.14 -41.00 12.25
CA ASP A 191 13.35 -41.24 11.44
C ASP A 191 14.65 -40.95 12.23
N HIS A 192 14.56 -40.04 13.21
CA HIS A 192 15.64 -39.72 14.15
C HIS A 192 15.10 -39.78 15.57
N ILE A 193 15.91 -40.22 16.55
CA ILE A 193 15.51 -40.34 17.96
C ILE A 193 15.64 -38.96 18.63
N PRO A 194 14.54 -38.26 18.94
CA PRO A 194 14.60 -36.97 19.57
C PRO A 194 14.39 -37.15 21.09
N SER A 195 14.93 -36.25 21.90
CA SER A 195 14.65 -36.20 23.33
C SER A 195 13.33 -35.48 23.58
N PHE A 196 12.19 -36.14 23.30
CA PHE A 196 10.87 -35.63 23.66
C PHE A 196 10.48 -36.03 25.08
N ALA A 197 9.94 -35.10 25.85
CA ALA A 197 9.36 -35.36 27.15
C ALA A 197 7.86 -35.67 27.04
N SER A 198 7.34 -36.40 28.04
CA SER A 198 5.89 -36.58 28.17
C SER A 198 5.23 -35.21 28.42
N GLY A 199 4.22 -34.87 27.63
CA GLY A 199 3.54 -33.58 27.65
C GLY A 199 3.94 -32.61 26.53
N ASP A 200 5.00 -32.89 25.78
CA ASP A 200 5.41 -32.04 24.65
C ASP A 200 4.32 -32.00 23.57
N VAL A 201 4.07 -30.82 23.00
CA VAL A 201 3.08 -30.61 21.94
C VAL A 201 3.78 -30.29 20.63
N VAL A 202 3.54 -31.11 19.61
CA VAL A 202 4.10 -30.98 18.26
C VAL A 202 2.96 -30.76 17.27
N LEU A 203 3.04 -29.72 16.46
CA LEU A 203 2.11 -29.52 15.34
C LEU A 203 2.55 -30.36 14.14
N LEU A 204 1.64 -31.21 13.65
CA LEU A 204 1.88 -32.15 12.57
C LEU A 204 1.30 -31.66 11.25
N TYR A 205 2.04 -31.92 10.17
CA TYR A 205 1.67 -31.63 8.80
C TYR A 205 1.87 -32.86 7.92
N LYS A 206 1.11 -32.97 6.83
CA LYS A 206 1.40 -33.93 5.76
C LYS A 206 2.57 -33.41 4.90
N SER A 207 3.24 -34.32 4.18
CA SER A 207 4.23 -33.94 3.15
C SER A 207 3.64 -33.11 2.00
N SER A 208 2.31 -33.09 1.83
CA SER A 208 1.62 -32.16 0.92
C SER A 208 1.56 -30.72 1.44
N GLY A 209 1.95 -30.49 2.70
CA GLY A 209 1.89 -29.20 3.38
C GLY A 209 0.62 -28.97 4.21
N GLU A 210 -0.37 -29.86 4.13
CA GLU A 210 -1.65 -29.76 4.87
C GLU A 210 -1.44 -29.88 6.38
N GLN A 211 -2.07 -29.00 7.17
CA GLN A 211 -2.03 -29.06 8.64
C GLN A 211 -2.99 -30.12 9.15
N LEU A 212 -2.48 -31.07 9.95
CA LEU A 212 -3.30 -32.11 10.57
C LEU A 212 -3.83 -31.68 11.94
N GLY A 213 -2.96 -31.11 12.78
CA GLY A 213 -3.29 -30.64 14.12
C GLY A 213 -2.19 -30.93 15.16
N PRO A 214 -2.42 -30.54 16.43
CA PRO A 214 -1.46 -30.77 17.50
C PRO A 214 -1.45 -32.23 18.01
N PHE A 215 -0.25 -32.72 18.26
CA PHE A 215 0.07 -34.04 18.83
C PHE A 215 0.75 -33.87 20.18
N THR A 216 0.15 -34.40 21.24
CA THR A 216 0.68 -34.36 22.61
C THR A 216 1.34 -35.67 22.96
N VAL A 217 2.64 -35.64 23.18
CA VAL A 217 3.47 -36.81 23.51
C VAL A 217 3.04 -37.40 24.85
N LYS A 218 2.73 -38.70 24.89
CA LYS A 218 2.40 -39.42 26.12
C LYS A 218 3.60 -40.27 26.57
N SER A 219 4.20 -41.00 25.64
CA SER A 219 5.27 -41.96 25.87
C SER A 219 6.12 -42.13 24.61
N HIS A 220 7.41 -42.44 24.76
CA HIS A 220 8.25 -42.90 23.67
C HIS A 220 8.96 -44.20 24.06
N LYS A 221 9.09 -45.13 23.11
CA LYS A 221 9.83 -46.38 23.30
C LYS A 221 10.67 -46.66 22.05
N GLY A 222 11.98 -46.47 22.14
CA GLY A 222 12.86 -46.50 20.95
C GLY A 222 12.49 -45.40 19.95
N ASN A 223 12.31 -45.77 18.68
CA ASN A 223 11.90 -44.85 17.61
C ASN A 223 10.38 -44.65 17.49
N VAL A 224 9.56 -45.25 18.36
CA VAL A 224 8.10 -45.09 18.31
C VAL A 224 7.64 -44.15 19.40
N ILE A 225 6.94 -43.09 19.00
CA ILE A 225 6.29 -42.14 19.91
C ILE A 225 4.79 -42.36 19.86
N THR A 226 4.15 -42.34 21.02
CA THR A 226 2.70 -42.45 21.16
C THR A 226 2.17 -41.25 21.92
N GLY A 227 1.02 -40.75 21.48
CA GLY A 227 0.48 -39.51 22.00
C GLY A 227 -0.95 -39.26 21.55
N LYS A 228 -1.58 -38.27 22.18
CA LYS A 228 -2.92 -37.84 21.79
C LYS A 228 -2.84 -36.90 20.61
N PHE A 229 -3.57 -37.21 19.55
CA PHE A 229 -3.69 -36.35 18.38
C PHE A 229 -5.05 -35.67 18.37
N LYS A 230 -5.07 -34.35 18.21
CA LYS A 230 -6.30 -33.58 18.04
C LYS A 230 -6.40 -33.13 16.59
N LYS A 231 -7.41 -33.66 15.87
CA LYS A 231 -7.69 -33.27 14.49
C LYS A 231 -8.15 -31.81 14.42
N GLU A 232 -7.44 -31.00 13.64
CA GLU A 232 -7.84 -29.64 13.28
C GLU A 232 -7.95 -29.46 11.75
N GLY A 233 -7.28 -30.30 10.95
CA GLY A 233 -7.42 -30.33 9.49
C GLY A 233 -8.61 -31.15 8.98
N GLU A 234 -8.83 -31.14 7.67
CA GLU A 234 -9.93 -31.89 7.04
C GLU A 234 -9.62 -33.40 6.99
N THR A 235 -8.36 -33.76 6.81
CA THR A 235 -7.92 -35.15 6.64
C THR A 235 -7.36 -35.77 7.92
N LEU A 236 -7.45 -37.10 7.99
CA LEU A 236 -6.81 -37.90 9.05
C LEU A 236 -5.46 -38.43 8.55
N PRO A 237 -4.50 -38.63 9.48
CA PRO A 237 -3.25 -39.30 9.15
C PRO A 237 -3.50 -40.76 8.76
N LEU A 238 -3.04 -41.16 7.58
CA LEU A 238 -3.14 -42.54 7.11
C LEU A 238 -1.91 -43.36 7.51
N GLU A 239 -2.07 -44.65 7.72
CA GLU A 239 -0.96 -45.55 8.04
C GLU A 239 0.09 -45.56 6.91
N GLY A 240 1.37 -45.43 7.25
CA GLY A 240 2.48 -45.32 6.29
C GLY A 240 2.71 -43.91 5.74
N GLU A 241 1.87 -42.92 6.06
CA GLU A 241 2.03 -41.54 5.60
C GLU A 241 3.18 -40.84 6.33
N THR A 242 4.02 -40.10 5.59
CA THR A 242 5.09 -39.29 6.17
C THR A 242 4.54 -37.98 6.72
N LEU A 243 4.88 -37.72 7.98
CA LEU A 243 4.52 -36.52 8.70
C LEU A 243 5.70 -35.58 8.79
N GLU A 244 5.42 -34.29 8.71
CA GLU A 244 6.36 -33.20 8.87
C GLU A 244 6.03 -32.39 10.11
N LYS A 245 7.05 -31.75 10.68
CA LYS A 245 6.93 -30.79 11.76
C LYS A 245 7.76 -29.54 11.47
N ASN A 246 7.55 -28.50 12.27
CA ASN A 246 8.36 -27.29 12.22
C ASN A 246 9.81 -27.55 12.66
N ILE A 247 10.72 -26.64 12.28
CA ILE A 247 12.15 -26.70 12.65
C ILE A 247 12.30 -26.69 14.19
N ASP A 248 13.15 -27.58 14.72
CA ASP A 248 13.44 -27.67 16.17
C ASP A 248 14.25 -26.50 16.72
N ILE A 249 14.97 -25.78 15.85
CA ILE A 249 15.79 -24.64 16.21
C ILE A 249 14.87 -23.47 16.59
N LEU A 250 14.53 -23.38 17.88
CA LEU A 250 13.54 -22.45 18.42
C LEU A 250 13.80 -20.99 18.03
N TRP A 251 15.04 -20.53 18.07
CA TRP A 251 15.38 -19.15 17.70
C TRP A 251 15.13 -18.88 16.20
N LEU A 252 15.49 -19.84 15.34
CA LEU A 252 15.32 -19.73 13.88
C LEU A 252 13.84 -19.82 13.50
N TYR A 253 13.11 -20.78 14.08
CA TYR A 253 11.67 -20.89 13.87
C TYR A 253 10.93 -19.60 14.24
N ASN A 254 11.27 -18.99 15.38
CA ASN A 254 10.64 -17.75 15.81
C ASN A 254 10.96 -16.55 14.90
N ILE A 255 12.17 -16.49 14.33
CA ILE A 255 12.54 -15.50 13.31
C ILE A 255 11.69 -15.67 12.06
N LEU A 256 11.65 -16.90 11.53
CA LEU A 256 10.92 -17.20 10.30
C LEU A 256 9.41 -17.01 10.47
N LYS A 257 8.89 -17.30 11.66
CA LYS A 257 7.48 -17.07 12.01
C LYS A 257 7.12 -15.58 12.04
N ALA A 258 8.07 -14.72 12.34
CA ALA A 258 7.86 -13.28 12.40
C ALA A 258 7.92 -12.63 11.00
N LEU A 259 8.63 -13.25 10.05
CA LEU A 259 8.82 -12.72 8.71
C LEU A 259 7.72 -13.21 7.76
N ASN A 260 6.77 -12.34 7.45
CA ASN A 260 5.80 -12.54 6.37
C ASN A 260 6.19 -11.68 5.16
N PRO A 261 6.69 -12.27 4.06
CA PRO A 261 7.20 -11.52 2.91
C PRO A 261 6.14 -10.60 2.28
N TYR A 262 4.91 -11.09 2.12
CA TYR A 262 3.81 -10.29 1.57
C TYR A 262 3.49 -9.07 2.43
N LYS A 263 3.37 -9.25 3.76
CA LYS A 263 3.11 -8.12 4.68
C LYS A 263 4.25 -7.11 4.69
N ILE A 264 5.51 -7.58 4.76
CA ILE A 264 6.71 -6.73 4.69
C ILE A 264 6.69 -5.89 3.41
N TRP A 265 6.39 -6.53 2.27
CA TRP A 265 6.39 -5.84 0.98
C TRP A 265 5.17 -4.92 0.80
N LEU A 266 4.01 -5.28 1.36
CA LEU A 266 2.81 -4.44 1.36
C LEU A 266 3.08 -3.12 2.06
N ILE A 267 3.83 -3.14 3.17
CA ILE A 267 4.26 -1.93 3.87
C ILE A 267 5.17 -1.08 2.99
N VAL A 268 6.15 -1.69 2.32
CA VAL A 268 7.04 -0.99 1.38
C VAL A 268 6.22 -0.28 0.30
N VAL A 269 5.19 -0.94 -0.24
CA VAL A 269 4.25 -0.37 -1.21
C VAL A 269 3.45 0.79 -0.61
N LEU A 270 2.93 0.63 0.61
CA LEU A 270 2.10 1.64 1.27
C LEU A 270 2.89 2.93 1.53
N VAL A 271 4.08 2.82 2.13
CA VAL A 271 4.99 3.94 2.39
C VAL A 271 5.35 4.63 1.07
N SER A 272 5.71 3.86 0.06
CA SER A 272 6.04 4.36 -1.28
C SER A 272 4.87 5.08 -1.95
N PHE A 273 3.64 4.58 -1.78
CA PHE A 273 2.43 5.18 -2.34
C PHE A 273 2.15 6.54 -1.73
N ILE A 274 2.19 6.64 -0.40
CA ILE A 274 2.01 7.92 0.31
C ILE A 274 3.09 8.91 -0.14
N SER A 275 4.32 8.45 -0.32
CA SER A 275 5.41 9.29 -0.80
C SER A 275 5.20 9.80 -2.24
N LEU A 276 4.72 8.92 -3.13
CA LEU A 276 4.41 9.25 -4.52
C LEU A 276 3.26 10.27 -4.61
N VAL A 277 2.20 10.09 -3.81
CA VAL A 277 1.09 11.05 -3.71
C VAL A 277 1.59 12.40 -3.22
N GLY A 278 2.44 12.42 -2.20
CA GLY A 278 3.10 13.65 -1.72
C GLY A 278 3.89 14.34 -2.84
N TYR A 279 4.70 13.60 -3.59
CA TYR A 279 5.47 14.16 -4.70
C TYR A 279 4.59 14.76 -5.81
N ILE A 280 3.56 14.02 -6.25
CA ILE A 280 2.61 14.49 -7.27
C ILE A 280 1.90 15.74 -6.78
N ALA A 281 1.51 15.80 -5.50
CA ALA A 281 0.89 16.98 -4.93
C ALA A 281 1.80 18.22 -4.98
N VAL A 282 3.12 18.08 -4.77
CA VAL A 282 4.04 19.23 -4.91
C VAL A 282 4.02 19.74 -6.34
N LYS A 283 3.99 18.83 -7.30
CA LYS A 283 4.04 19.17 -8.72
C LYS A 283 2.78 19.90 -9.18
N ILE A 284 1.60 19.42 -8.77
CA ILE A 284 0.30 20.04 -9.11
C ILE A 284 0.23 21.49 -8.60
N LEU A 285 0.82 21.79 -7.45
CA LEU A 285 0.82 23.13 -6.87
C LEU A 285 1.80 24.11 -7.52
N GLY A 286 2.75 23.59 -8.30
CA GLY A 286 3.66 24.36 -9.12
C GLY A 286 4.61 25.31 -8.34
N PRO A 287 5.36 26.15 -9.07
CA PRO A 287 6.36 27.07 -8.49
C PRO A 287 5.80 28.17 -7.59
N GLY A 288 4.48 28.35 -7.54
CA GLY A 288 3.80 29.38 -6.76
C GLY A 288 3.50 28.99 -5.31
N ALA A 289 3.73 27.73 -4.92
CA ALA A 289 3.51 27.27 -3.56
C ALA A 289 4.51 27.91 -2.58
N GLY A 290 4.01 28.62 -1.57
CA GLY A 290 4.85 29.20 -0.52
C GLY A 290 5.62 28.14 0.28
N ILE A 291 6.80 28.50 0.80
CA ILE A 291 7.76 27.61 1.48
C ILE A 291 7.10 26.66 2.51
N GLY A 292 6.15 27.16 3.31
CA GLY A 292 5.43 26.35 4.29
C GLY A 292 4.59 25.23 3.67
N LEU A 293 3.85 25.54 2.59
CA LEU A 293 3.05 24.56 1.86
C LEU A 293 3.95 23.53 1.17
N THR A 294 5.08 23.99 0.62
CA THR A 294 6.07 23.08 0.04
C THR A 294 6.67 22.14 1.09
N GLY A 295 6.87 22.61 2.33
CA GLY A 295 7.29 21.76 3.45
C GLY A 295 6.23 20.75 3.88
N PHE A 296 4.98 21.16 4.01
CA PHE A 296 3.88 20.25 4.34
C PHE A 296 3.82 19.07 3.37
N ILE A 297 3.88 19.36 2.07
CA ILE A 297 3.73 18.35 1.03
C ILE A 297 5.00 17.55 0.81
N GLY A 298 6.16 18.20 0.87
CA GLY A 298 7.43 17.50 0.96
C GLY A 298 7.47 16.54 2.17
N GLY A 299 6.82 16.91 3.27
CA GLY A 299 6.66 16.06 4.45
C GLY A 299 5.84 14.80 4.23
N LEU A 300 4.79 14.87 3.38
CA LEU A 300 4.05 13.69 2.92
C LEU A 300 4.97 12.74 2.15
N ALA A 301 5.85 13.29 1.31
CA ALA A 301 6.86 12.52 0.57
C ALA A 301 7.91 11.91 1.52
N SER A 302 8.61 12.74 2.27
CA SER A 302 9.54 12.38 3.33
C SER A 302 9.84 13.60 4.21
N SER A 303 9.39 13.53 5.47
CA SER A 303 9.69 14.54 6.47
C SER A 303 11.20 14.69 6.74
N THR A 304 11.96 13.60 6.63
CA THR A 304 13.44 13.60 6.80
C THR A 304 14.15 14.32 5.66
N VAL A 305 13.85 13.97 4.41
CA VAL A 305 14.45 14.64 3.23
C VAL A 305 14.09 16.13 3.22
N THR A 306 12.83 16.44 3.55
CA THR A 306 12.35 17.83 3.65
C THR A 306 13.11 18.61 4.72
N THR A 307 13.32 18.00 5.88
CA THR A 307 14.10 18.61 6.98
C THR A 307 15.54 18.88 6.55
N VAL A 308 16.22 17.91 5.95
CA VAL A 308 17.61 18.04 5.48
C VAL A 308 17.73 19.12 4.40
N SER A 309 16.79 19.15 3.45
CA SER A 309 16.77 20.13 2.35
C SER A 309 16.65 21.56 2.88
N PHE A 310 15.68 21.81 3.75
CA PHE A 310 15.48 23.14 4.34
C PHE A 310 16.57 23.52 5.34
N ALA A 311 17.15 22.55 6.06
CA ALA A 311 18.31 22.78 6.92
C ALA A 311 19.48 23.33 6.10
N LYS A 312 19.89 22.64 5.02
CA LYS A 312 20.99 23.11 4.16
C LYS A 312 20.74 24.51 3.58
N ARG A 313 19.53 24.73 3.04
CA ARG A 313 19.14 26.04 2.45
C ARG A 313 19.08 27.19 3.46
N SER A 314 18.92 26.88 4.74
CA SER A 314 18.93 27.88 5.82
C SER A 314 20.29 28.59 5.96
N LEU A 315 21.37 27.97 5.48
CA LEU A 315 22.70 28.56 5.40
C LEU A 315 22.83 29.50 4.20
N GLU A 316 22.26 29.11 3.05
CA GLU A 316 22.30 29.89 1.80
C GLU A 316 21.38 31.12 1.85
N SER A 317 20.24 31.02 2.52
CA SER A 317 19.27 32.12 2.59
C SER A 317 18.73 32.35 4.01
N PRO A 318 19.56 32.93 4.91
CA PRO A 318 19.20 33.11 6.32
C PRO A 318 17.96 33.99 6.57
N ALA A 319 17.60 34.83 5.59
CA ALA A 319 16.39 35.66 5.62
C ALA A 319 15.11 34.82 5.74
N PHE A 320 15.08 33.61 5.15
CA PHE A 320 13.91 32.73 5.14
C PHE A 320 13.88 31.72 6.28
N ASN A 321 14.77 31.82 7.27
CA ASN A 321 14.85 30.87 8.40
C ASN A 321 13.50 30.61 9.09
N ARG A 322 12.65 31.63 9.26
CA ARG A 322 11.30 31.44 9.84
C ARG A 322 10.40 30.61 8.93
N SER A 323 10.42 30.87 7.62
CA SER A 323 9.66 30.11 6.64
C SER A 323 10.14 28.65 6.56
N PHE A 324 11.46 28.43 6.65
CA PHE A 324 12.03 27.09 6.75
C PHE A 324 11.64 26.38 8.05
N ALA A 325 11.59 27.09 9.18
CA ALA A 325 11.08 26.52 10.44
C ALA A 325 9.62 26.09 10.31
N VAL A 326 8.76 26.92 9.72
CA VAL A 326 7.34 26.59 9.43
C VAL A 326 7.24 25.35 8.54
N ALA A 327 8.02 25.32 7.45
CA ALA A 327 8.04 24.19 6.52
C ALA A 327 8.44 22.87 7.20
N ILE A 328 9.50 22.90 8.02
CA ILE A 328 9.99 21.73 8.76
C ILE A 328 8.98 21.29 9.83
N LEU A 329 8.36 22.24 10.55
CA LEU A 329 7.33 21.91 11.54
C LEU A 329 6.11 21.24 10.89
N LEU A 330 5.61 21.79 9.79
CA LEU A 330 4.50 21.18 9.04
C LEU A 330 4.88 19.80 8.50
N ALA A 331 6.11 19.64 7.98
CA ALA A 331 6.62 18.35 7.52
C ALA A 331 6.72 17.30 8.64
N SER A 332 7.14 17.70 9.84
CA SER A 332 7.17 16.82 11.01
C SER A 332 5.78 16.52 11.56
N SER A 333 4.85 17.48 11.51
CA SER A 333 3.49 17.30 12.01
C SER A 333 2.65 16.35 11.16
N ILE A 334 2.81 16.37 9.83
CA ILE A 334 2.04 15.49 8.93
C ILE A 334 2.44 14.01 9.07
N MET A 335 3.59 13.73 9.68
CA MET A 335 4.03 12.37 10.01
C MET A 335 3.05 11.67 10.96
N PHE A 336 2.48 12.35 11.96
CA PHE A 336 1.64 11.68 12.96
C PHE A 336 0.29 11.18 12.39
N PRO A 337 -0.48 11.97 11.62
CA PRO A 337 -1.65 11.46 10.91
C PRO A 337 -1.32 10.32 9.95
N ARG A 338 -0.16 10.41 9.27
CA ARG A 338 0.32 9.37 8.36
C ARG A 338 0.57 8.05 9.11
N LEU A 339 1.27 8.12 10.24
CA LEU A 339 1.54 6.98 11.10
C LEU A 339 0.25 6.30 11.59
N LEU A 340 -0.77 7.09 11.96
CA LEU A 340 -2.08 6.54 12.35
C LEU A 340 -2.76 5.78 11.21
N LEU A 341 -2.70 6.29 9.99
CA LEU A 341 -3.26 5.62 8.81
C LEU A 341 -2.54 4.30 8.53
N GLU A 342 -1.21 4.31 8.62
CA GLU A 342 -0.37 3.12 8.45
C GLU A 342 -0.67 2.04 9.48
N ILE A 343 -0.79 2.42 10.76
CA ILE A 343 -1.15 1.51 11.85
C ILE A 343 -2.60 1.05 11.70
N ALA A 344 -3.54 1.87 11.24
CA ALA A 344 -4.95 1.46 11.07
C ALA A 344 -5.09 0.25 10.13
N ILE A 345 -4.28 0.21 9.07
CA ILE A 345 -4.27 -0.87 8.08
C ILE A 345 -3.74 -2.16 8.70
N VAL A 346 -2.71 -2.07 9.54
CA VAL A 346 -2.05 -3.25 10.10
C VAL A 346 -2.67 -3.68 11.41
N ASN A 347 -3.08 -2.78 12.28
CA ASN A 347 -3.64 -3.02 13.60
C ASN A 347 -4.54 -1.87 14.07
N TYR A 348 -5.83 -2.01 13.76
CA TYR A 348 -6.85 -1.01 14.10
C TYR A 348 -7.02 -0.78 15.61
N GLU A 349 -6.80 -1.80 16.45
CA GLU A 349 -6.91 -1.67 17.91
C GLU A 349 -5.77 -0.82 18.48
N MET A 350 -4.54 -1.08 18.03
CA MET A 350 -3.38 -0.26 18.41
C MET A 350 -3.50 1.18 17.90
N MET A 351 -4.05 1.40 16.71
CA MET A 351 -4.33 2.75 16.20
C MET A 351 -5.26 3.52 17.14
N LYS A 352 -6.36 2.89 17.60
CA LYS A 352 -7.28 3.52 18.55
C LYS A 352 -6.59 3.89 19.85
N ASN A 353 -5.70 3.02 20.34
CA ASN A 353 -5.00 3.26 21.59
C ASN A 353 -4.04 4.45 21.49
N ILE A 354 -3.40 4.66 20.32
CA ILE A 354 -2.38 5.70 20.11
C ILE A 354 -2.87 7.00 19.46
N VAL A 355 -4.15 7.06 19.07
CA VAL A 355 -4.72 8.22 18.36
C VAL A 355 -4.51 9.53 19.12
N LEU A 356 -4.70 9.52 20.44
CA LEU A 356 -4.68 10.74 21.25
C LEU A 356 -3.27 11.35 21.34
N PRO A 357 -2.20 10.63 21.74
CA PRO A 357 -0.84 11.16 21.70
C PRO A 357 -0.43 11.66 20.31
N MET A 358 -0.74 10.92 19.24
CA MET A 358 -0.37 11.28 17.88
C MET A 358 -1.06 12.55 17.39
N VAL A 359 -2.37 12.69 17.65
CA VAL A 359 -3.14 13.89 17.31
C VAL A 359 -2.63 15.10 18.09
N ILE A 360 -2.32 14.95 19.38
CA ILE A 360 -1.82 16.06 20.20
C ILE A 360 -0.44 16.53 19.73
N MET A 361 0.48 15.61 19.43
CA MET A 361 1.80 15.95 18.87
C MET A 361 1.66 16.66 17.51
N GLY A 362 0.82 16.12 16.62
CA GLY A 362 0.59 16.68 15.29
C GLY A 362 -0.02 18.07 15.33
N THR A 363 -1.11 18.24 16.09
CA THR A 363 -1.79 19.53 16.26
C THR A 363 -0.91 20.57 16.93
N THR A 364 -0.13 20.18 17.95
CA THR A 364 0.82 21.08 18.62
C THR A 364 1.87 21.60 17.64
N GLY A 365 2.44 20.74 16.79
CA GLY A 365 3.38 21.17 15.76
C GLY A 365 2.73 22.09 14.70
N ILE A 366 1.47 21.82 14.31
CA ILE A 366 0.71 22.69 13.39
C ILE A 366 0.45 24.07 14.01
N LEU A 367 0.01 24.11 15.26
CA LEU A 367 -0.24 25.37 15.99
C LEU A 367 1.04 26.21 16.12
N LEU A 368 2.18 25.56 16.42
CA LEU A 368 3.48 26.23 16.46
C LEU A 368 3.90 26.75 15.08
N ALA A 369 3.66 25.98 14.02
CA ALA A 369 3.90 26.43 12.65
C ALA A 369 3.02 27.64 12.29
N LEU A 370 1.74 27.63 12.64
CA LEU A 370 0.81 28.75 12.44
C LEU A 370 1.28 29.99 13.22
N TYR A 371 1.68 29.83 14.48
CA TYR A 371 2.22 30.91 15.30
C TYR A 371 3.43 31.59 14.65
N PHE A 372 4.38 30.82 14.13
CA PHE A 372 5.54 31.38 13.41
C PHE A 372 5.17 32.01 12.07
N SER A 373 4.15 31.48 11.39
CA SER A 373 3.64 32.03 10.14
C SER A 373 2.95 33.39 10.35
N LEU A 374 2.22 33.57 11.45
CA LEU A 374 1.54 34.82 11.80
C LEU A 374 2.51 35.92 12.25
N LYS A 375 3.65 35.56 12.88
CA LYS A 375 4.73 36.49 13.24
C LYS A 375 5.67 36.83 12.06
N ARG A 376 5.27 36.54 10.83
CA ARG A 376 6.04 36.85 9.63
C ARG A 376 5.95 38.35 9.33
N ASN A 377 7.10 39.03 9.29
CA ASN A 377 7.17 40.36 8.66
C ASN A 377 6.86 40.21 7.17
N LYS A 378 6.12 41.17 6.61
CA LYS A 378 5.65 41.25 5.22
C LYS A 378 6.80 41.45 4.21
N GLU A 379 8.01 40.98 4.52
CA GLU A 379 9.17 41.05 3.66
C GLU A 379 9.34 39.74 2.89
N SER A 380 9.45 39.90 1.58
CA SER A 380 9.81 38.89 0.58
C SER A 380 8.66 37.99 0.09
N ALA A 381 7.70 38.64 -0.58
CA ALA A 381 6.87 38.03 -1.62
C ALA A 381 7.63 37.88 -2.97
N GLU A 382 8.89 38.29 -3.05
CA GLU A 382 9.71 38.23 -4.26
C GLU A 382 10.97 37.39 -4.01
N ASN A 383 10.83 36.06 -4.18
CA ASN A 383 11.71 35.33 -5.10
C ASN A 383 11.31 33.85 -5.20
N LYS A 384 11.22 33.41 -6.46
CA LYS A 384 10.99 32.03 -6.92
C LYS A 384 12.15 31.13 -6.50
N ALA A 385 12.19 30.75 -5.24
CA ALA A 385 13.14 29.76 -4.78
C ALA A 385 12.58 28.36 -5.09
N LEU A 386 12.53 28.05 -6.39
CA LEU A 386 12.13 26.78 -6.99
C LEU A 386 12.73 25.62 -6.18
N MET A 387 11.86 24.77 -5.69
CA MET A 387 12.26 23.53 -5.05
C MET A 387 12.78 22.58 -6.14
N LYS A 388 14.09 22.36 -6.19
CA LYS A 388 14.58 21.06 -6.69
C LYS A 388 14.38 20.09 -5.53
N LEU A 389 13.20 19.49 -5.43
CA LEU A 389 13.04 18.29 -4.62
C LEU A 389 13.89 17.22 -5.29
N GLU A 390 14.90 16.74 -4.58
CA GLU A 390 15.57 15.52 -4.96
C GLU A 390 14.55 14.39 -5.01
N ASN A 391 14.74 13.49 -5.98
CA ASN A 391 13.85 12.38 -6.29
C ASN A 391 13.42 11.64 -5.00
N PRO A 392 12.15 11.75 -4.58
CA PRO A 392 11.68 11.07 -3.37
C PRO A 392 11.56 9.55 -3.56
N PHE A 393 11.69 9.07 -4.80
CA PHE A 393 11.45 7.70 -5.16
C PHE A 393 12.71 7.04 -5.71
N CYS A 394 13.46 6.41 -4.82
CA CYS A 394 14.49 5.45 -5.18
C CYS A 394 14.00 4.05 -4.83
N LEU A 395 13.89 3.15 -5.82
CA LEU A 395 13.73 1.70 -5.60
C LEU A 395 14.73 1.18 -4.56
N LYS A 396 15.95 1.77 -4.55
CA LYS A 396 16.96 1.54 -3.52
C LYS A 396 16.45 1.85 -2.12
N SER A 397 15.80 3.00 -1.90
CA SER A 397 15.23 3.37 -0.60
C SER A 397 14.12 2.43 -0.15
N ALA A 398 13.24 2.00 -1.06
CA ALA A 398 12.18 1.04 -0.77
C ALA A 398 12.73 -0.33 -0.34
N ILE A 399 13.76 -0.84 -1.04
CA ILE A 399 14.44 -2.09 -0.68
C ILE A 399 15.23 -1.94 0.62
N THR A 400 15.99 -0.85 0.78
CA THR A 400 16.73 -0.56 2.02
C THR A 400 15.79 -0.46 3.22
N PHE A 401 14.63 0.17 3.05
CA PHE A 401 13.57 0.20 4.06
C PHE A 401 13.08 -1.22 4.40
N GLY A 402 12.76 -2.04 3.40
CA GLY A 402 12.33 -3.43 3.62
C GLY A 402 13.37 -4.26 4.40
N ILE A 403 14.66 -4.07 4.11
CA ILE A 403 15.77 -4.73 4.82
C ILE A 403 15.85 -4.25 6.27
N ILE A 404 15.88 -2.93 6.49
CA ILE A 404 15.96 -2.33 7.83
C ILE A 404 14.76 -2.75 8.68
N PHE A 405 13.56 -2.69 8.11
CA PHE A 405 12.33 -3.14 8.74
C PHE A 405 12.41 -4.62 9.14
N SER A 406 12.85 -5.49 8.23
CA SER A 406 13.01 -6.93 8.51
C SER A 406 14.02 -7.16 9.65
N ALA A 407 15.14 -6.44 9.65
CA ALA A 407 16.14 -6.53 10.71
C ALA A 407 15.59 -6.08 12.07
N ILE A 408 14.84 -4.98 12.11
CA ILE A 408 14.22 -4.46 13.33
C ILE A 408 13.13 -5.41 13.85
N LEU A 409 12.36 -6.01 12.95
CA LEU A 409 11.34 -7.00 13.30
C LEU A 409 11.99 -8.24 13.94
N ILE A 410 13.07 -8.76 13.33
CA ILE A 410 13.86 -9.87 13.88
C ILE A 410 14.44 -9.50 15.25
N LEU A 411 15.07 -8.33 15.36
CA LEU A 411 15.69 -7.86 16.59
C LEU A 411 14.66 -7.72 17.71
N THR A 412 13.50 -7.14 17.41
CA THR A 412 12.39 -6.97 18.36
C THR A 412 11.91 -8.32 18.84
N ARG A 413 11.62 -9.24 17.92
CA ARG A 413 11.13 -10.60 18.23
C ARG A 413 12.11 -11.35 19.13
N LEU A 414 13.40 -11.37 18.77
CA LEU A 414 14.43 -12.04 19.55
C LEU A 414 14.63 -11.39 20.92
N ALA A 415 14.71 -10.05 20.96
CA ALA A 415 14.86 -9.32 22.20
C ALA A 415 13.71 -9.62 23.17
N THR A 416 12.47 -9.65 22.69
CA THR A 416 11.31 -9.94 23.54
C THR A 416 11.28 -11.38 24.05
N ILE A 417 11.74 -12.35 23.25
CA ILE A 417 11.81 -13.75 23.68
C ILE A 417 12.88 -13.95 24.77
N TYR A 418 14.08 -13.40 24.56
CA TYR A 418 15.21 -13.67 25.45
C TYR A 418 15.27 -12.75 26.66
N PHE A 419 14.84 -11.49 26.51
CA PHE A 419 14.98 -10.47 27.53
C PHE A 419 13.65 -9.86 28.00
N GLY A 420 12.53 -10.37 27.49
CA GLY A 420 11.21 -9.81 27.76
C GLY A 420 10.96 -8.47 27.06
N ASP A 421 9.84 -7.85 27.39
CA ASP A 421 9.37 -6.59 26.82
C ASP A 421 10.08 -5.33 27.36
N ARG A 422 10.89 -5.47 28.41
CA ARG A 422 11.64 -4.36 29.05
C ARG A 422 12.65 -3.68 28.13
N TRP A 423 13.07 -4.33 27.05
CA TRP A 423 14.04 -3.79 26.08
C TRP A 423 13.39 -2.99 24.95
N LEU A 424 12.06 -3.04 24.85
CA LEU A 424 11.30 -2.34 23.81
C LEU A 424 11.55 -0.82 23.75
N PRO A 425 11.77 -0.09 24.87
CA PRO A 425 12.11 1.33 24.80
C PRO A 425 13.40 1.61 24.05
N LEU A 426 14.44 0.80 24.29
CA LEU A 426 15.72 0.94 23.60
C LEU A 426 15.57 0.65 22.10
N VAL A 427 14.87 -0.43 21.75
CA VAL A 427 14.60 -0.79 20.36
C VAL A 427 13.79 0.31 19.65
N SER A 428 12.81 0.89 20.34
CA SER A 428 11.97 1.95 19.81
C SER A 428 12.75 3.24 19.58
N ILE A 429 13.66 3.59 20.49
CA ILE A 429 14.58 4.72 20.30
C ILE A 429 15.44 4.49 19.07
N ILE A 430 16.15 3.36 18.99
CA ILE A 430 17.09 3.04 17.90
C ILE A 430 16.37 2.97 16.55
N SER A 431 15.23 2.29 16.49
CA SER A 431 14.43 2.21 15.27
C SER A 431 13.91 3.58 14.85
N GLY A 432 13.41 4.37 15.80
CA GLY A 432 12.91 5.72 15.55
C GLY A 432 13.99 6.68 15.02
N LEU A 433 15.28 6.42 15.31
CA LEU A 433 16.38 7.21 14.73
C LEU A 433 16.44 7.09 13.20
N VAL A 434 16.11 5.90 12.68
CA VAL A 434 16.15 5.60 11.25
C VAL A 434 14.85 6.02 10.60
N ASP A 435 13.74 5.43 11.05
CA ASP A 435 12.40 5.75 10.57
C ASP A 435 11.34 5.30 11.60
N VAL A 436 10.32 6.14 11.80
CA VAL A 436 9.22 5.84 12.71
C VAL A 436 8.23 4.86 12.09
N ASP A 437 8.14 4.80 10.75
CA ASP A 437 7.22 3.92 10.05
C ASP A 437 7.59 2.44 10.36
N ALA A 438 8.88 2.13 10.34
CA ALA A 438 9.38 0.78 10.63
C ALA A 438 9.02 0.28 12.05
N ILE A 439 9.14 1.14 13.07
CA ILE A 439 8.78 0.75 14.45
C ILE A 439 7.26 0.61 14.62
N ALA A 440 6.48 1.46 13.94
CA ALA A 440 5.02 1.41 13.97
C ALA A 440 4.51 0.05 13.53
N PHE A 441 5.02 -0.45 12.41
CA PHE A 441 4.65 -1.77 11.90
C PHE A 441 5.18 -2.91 12.77
N SER A 442 6.43 -2.83 13.23
CA SER A 442 7.04 -3.89 14.04
C SER A 442 6.29 -4.09 15.36
N LEU A 443 5.94 -3.00 16.05
CA LEU A 443 5.15 -3.06 17.29
C LEU A 443 3.70 -3.45 17.04
N SER A 444 3.10 -3.01 15.91
CA SER A 444 1.75 -3.42 15.52
C SER A 444 1.63 -4.92 15.30
N ASP A 445 2.63 -5.54 14.64
CA ASP A 445 2.67 -6.99 14.43
C ASP A 445 2.97 -7.73 15.74
N ALA A 446 3.92 -7.25 16.54
CA ALA A 446 4.24 -7.85 17.83
C ALA A 446 3.05 -7.84 18.81
N GLN A 447 2.26 -6.76 18.82
CA GLN A 447 1.03 -6.66 19.62
C GLN A 447 -0.04 -7.62 19.08
N LYS A 448 -0.26 -7.69 17.76
CA LYS A 448 -1.20 -8.66 17.14
C LYS A 448 -0.83 -10.10 17.44
N ALA A 449 0.46 -10.40 17.54
CA ALA A 449 0.96 -11.72 17.89
C ALA A 449 0.85 -12.04 19.40
N GLY A 450 0.34 -11.12 20.22
CA GLY A 450 0.20 -11.29 21.66
C GLY A 450 1.53 -11.28 22.43
N ILE A 451 2.61 -10.78 21.81
CA ILE A 451 3.94 -10.74 22.43
C ILE A 451 4.08 -9.55 23.38
N VAL A 452 3.41 -8.45 23.07
CA VAL A 452 3.49 -7.18 23.77
C VAL A 452 2.08 -6.70 24.10
N SER A 453 1.89 -6.14 25.29
CA SER A 453 0.61 -5.55 25.66
C SER A 453 0.29 -4.31 24.81
N LEU A 454 -1.00 -4.01 24.66
CA LEU A 454 -1.48 -2.89 23.83
C LEU A 454 -0.87 -1.55 24.30
N ASP A 455 -0.89 -1.30 25.60
CA ASP A 455 -0.41 -0.04 26.19
C ASP A 455 1.10 0.09 26.10
N TRP A 456 1.82 -1.00 26.36
CA TRP A 456 3.29 -0.98 26.28
C TRP A 456 3.77 -0.79 24.85
N ALA A 457 3.13 -1.44 23.86
CA ALA A 457 3.43 -1.20 22.45
C ALA A 457 3.12 0.26 22.05
N SER A 458 2.01 0.81 22.53
CA SER A 458 1.58 2.19 22.22
C SER A 458 2.54 3.23 22.81
N LEU A 459 2.93 3.09 24.08
CA LEU A 459 3.91 3.95 24.73
C LEU A 459 5.27 3.92 24.00
N ASN A 460 5.74 2.73 23.66
CA ASN A 460 7.02 2.55 22.97
C ASN A 460 7.01 3.16 21.56
N LEU A 461 5.88 3.11 20.87
CA LEU A 461 5.73 3.78 19.59
C LEU A 461 5.78 5.32 19.73
N VAL A 462 5.19 5.90 20.79
CA VAL A 462 5.35 7.34 21.09
C VAL A 462 6.83 7.67 21.34
N ILE A 463 7.56 6.83 22.08
CA ILE A 463 9.01 7.00 22.29
C ILE A 463 9.77 6.98 20.95
N GLY A 464 9.42 6.05 20.05
CA GLY A 464 9.98 6.01 18.70
C GLY A 464 9.71 7.28 17.88
N ALA A 465 8.48 7.82 17.94
CA ALA A 465 8.12 9.06 17.26
C ALA A 465 8.85 10.29 17.82
N ILE A 466 9.07 10.33 19.15
CA ILE A 466 9.90 11.35 19.81
C ILE A 466 11.36 11.24 19.34
N SER A 467 11.91 10.02 19.32
CA SER A 467 13.28 9.77 18.82
C SER A 467 13.45 10.30 17.38
N ASN A 468 12.51 9.98 16.49
CA ASN A 468 12.53 10.47 15.11
C ASN A 468 12.47 12.00 15.01
N THR A 469 11.63 12.64 15.83
CA THR A 469 11.51 14.09 15.90
C THR A 469 12.82 14.74 16.37
N LEU A 470 13.50 14.13 17.34
CA LEU A 470 14.81 14.61 17.82
C LEU A 470 15.91 14.42 16.79
N VAL A 471 15.89 13.36 15.98
CA VAL A 471 16.82 13.19 14.85
C VAL A 471 16.67 14.31 13.82
N LYS A 472 15.45 14.73 13.53
CA LYS A 472 15.21 15.89 12.64
C LYS A 472 15.84 17.16 13.21
N LEU A 473 15.73 17.38 14.53
CA LEU A 473 16.41 18.50 15.19
C LEU A 473 17.94 18.38 15.09
N PHE A 474 18.48 17.17 15.22
CA PHE A 474 19.91 16.89 15.05
C PHE A 474 20.38 17.19 13.62
N TYR A 475 19.61 16.86 12.59
CA TYR A 475 19.93 17.26 11.21
C TYR A 475 19.93 18.78 11.03
N VAL A 476 18.99 19.50 11.64
CA VAL A 476 19.01 20.97 11.61
C VAL A 476 20.22 21.54 12.34
N PHE A 477 20.61 20.94 13.46
CA PHE A 477 21.80 21.36 14.22
C PHE A 477 23.10 21.20 13.41
N THR A 478 23.23 20.10 12.67
CA THR A 478 24.45 19.74 11.94
C THR A 478 24.53 20.40 10.56
N LEU A 479 23.40 20.53 9.85
CA LEU A 479 23.35 20.96 8.46
C LEU A 479 22.73 22.36 8.26
N GLY A 480 22.16 22.96 9.31
CA GLY A 480 21.44 24.23 9.22
C GLY A 480 22.02 25.37 10.05
N SER A 481 21.40 26.55 9.91
CA SER A 481 21.80 27.75 10.63
C SER A 481 21.44 27.67 12.11
N ARG A 482 22.28 28.26 12.98
CA ARG A 482 22.04 28.32 14.44
C ARG A 482 20.71 28.99 14.80
N LYS A 483 20.27 29.95 13.98
CA LYS A 483 18.99 30.66 14.16
C LYS A 483 17.80 29.75 13.88
N LEU A 484 17.86 28.93 12.82
CA LEU A 484 16.87 27.92 12.51
C LEU A 484 16.81 26.85 13.61
N PHE A 485 17.98 26.35 14.06
CA PHE A 485 18.06 25.38 15.16
C PHE A 485 17.38 25.88 16.43
N ARG A 486 17.65 27.12 16.87
CA ARG A 486 17.04 27.68 18.09
C ARG A 486 15.51 27.77 17.98
N GLN A 487 14.99 28.10 16.80
CA GLN A 487 13.54 28.17 16.56
C GLN A 487 12.90 26.78 16.64
N LEU A 488 13.51 25.78 16.01
CA LEU A 488 12.98 24.41 15.99
C LEU A 488 13.20 23.65 17.29
N ALA A 489 14.28 23.90 18.02
CA ALA A 489 14.59 23.22 19.28
C ALA A 489 13.45 23.40 20.30
N ILE A 490 13.01 24.64 20.49
CA ILE A 490 11.90 24.94 21.43
C ILE A 490 10.63 24.25 20.95
N SER A 491 10.30 24.33 19.66
CA SER A 491 9.08 23.74 19.12
C SER A 491 9.06 22.22 19.20
N PHE A 492 10.15 21.55 18.84
CA PHE A 492 10.24 20.10 18.91
C PHE A 492 10.24 19.61 20.35
N ILE A 493 10.87 20.33 21.28
CA ILE A 493 10.76 20.02 22.72
C ILE A 493 9.30 20.10 23.16
N ILE A 494 8.56 21.15 22.79
CA ILE A 494 7.13 21.27 23.14
C ILE A 494 6.32 20.11 22.54
N VAL A 495 6.56 19.75 21.27
CA VAL A 495 5.91 18.59 20.62
C VAL A 495 6.25 17.29 21.36
N CYS A 496 7.52 17.03 21.66
CA CYS A 496 7.93 15.82 22.38
C CYS A 496 7.34 15.74 23.79
N ILE A 497 7.34 16.86 24.54
CA ILE A 497 6.72 16.95 25.87
C ILE A 497 5.22 16.68 25.78
N SER A 498 4.52 17.24 24.79
CA SER A 498 3.09 16.98 24.60
C SER A 498 2.79 15.50 24.37
N GLY A 499 3.64 14.80 23.61
CA GLY A 499 3.54 13.34 23.41
C GLY A 499 3.83 12.55 24.67
N MET A 500 4.87 12.91 25.43
CA MET A 500 5.19 12.23 26.69
C MET A 500 4.12 12.40 27.75
N ILE A 501 3.59 13.62 27.93
CA ILE A 501 2.54 13.89 28.93
C ILE A 501 1.29 13.08 28.61
N THR A 502 0.89 13.07 27.34
CA THR A 502 -0.32 12.35 26.91
C THR A 502 -0.15 10.84 27.01
N ALA A 503 1.02 10.32 26.61
CA ALA A 503 1.33 8.90 26.77
C ALA A 503 1.43 8.48 28.24
N ALA A 504 2.02 9.31 29.11
CA ALA A 504 2.09 9.03 30.54
C ALA A 504 0.71 9.01 31.20
N PHE A 505 -0.17 9.94 30.81
CA PHE A 505 -1.53 10.01 31.34
C PHE A 505 -2.41 8.82 30.90
N TYR A 506 -2.12 8.23 29.74
CA TYR A 506 -2.99 7.21 29.15
C TYR A 506 -2.48 5.77 29.32
N TYR A 507 -1.16 5.57 29.47
CA TYR A 507 -0.56 4.23 29.52
C TYR A 507 0.17 3.89 30.83
N ILE A 508 0.39 4.86 31.72
CA ILE A 508 1.15 4.66 32.97
C ILE A 508 0.24 4.69 34.21
N THR A 509 -1.01 5.15 34.07
CA THR A 509 -2.10 5.01 35.05
C THR A 509 -2.82 3.69 34.89
#